data_AF-F8PM26-F1
#
_entry.id   AF-F8PM26-F1
#
_cell.length_a   1.000
_cell.length_b   1.000
_cell.length_c   1.000
_cell.angle_alpha   90.00
_cell.angle_beta   90.00
_cell.angle_gamma   90.00
#
_symmetry.space_group_name_H-M   'P 1'
#
loop_
_entity.id
_entity.type
_entity.pdbx_description
1 polymer ?
#
loop_
_entity_poly.entity_id
_entity_poly.type
_entity_poly.pdbx_seq_one_letter_code
_entity_poly.pdbx_strand_id
1 'polypeptide(L)'
;HVPFVIVSATIFADIQKDITQFLLLRTEDLLTIHRSTNQPNIWLSIRQIKYPLNTFKDLVFLIPDGWKPGDSPTEKFLIFFNNIQEAISATKFLRNHLPPDLQINI
;
A
#
# COMPACT_ATOMS: atom_id res chain seq x y z
N HIS A 1 13.45 -4.85 -38.73
CA HIS A 1 13.00 -3.85 -37.72
C HIS A 1 12.82 -4.57 -36.40
N VAL A 2 13.38 -4.08 -35.29
CA VAL A 2 13.24 -4.70 -33.97
C VAL A 2 12.25 -3.87 -33.15
N PRO A 3 11.11 -4.43 -32.71
CA PRO A 3 10.16 -3.68 -31.90
C PRO A 3 10.70 -3.44 -30.48
N PHE A 4 10.45 -2.25 -29.94
CA PHE A 4 10.75 -1.89 -28.55
C PHE A 4 9.46 -1.77 -27.76
N VAL A 5 9.46 -2.31 -26.54
CA VAL A 5 8.33 -2.20 -25.60
C VAL A 5 8.84 -1.54 -24.33
N ILE A 6 8.20 -0.44 -23.94
CA ILE A 6 8.52 0.30 -22.73
C ILE A 6 7.30 0.22 -21.84
N VAL A 7 7.50 -0.22 -20.60
CA VAL A 7 6.44 -0.34 -19.60
C VAL A 7 6.82 0.54 -18.43
N SER A 8 5.91 1.45 -18.07
CA SER A 8 6.04 2.26 -16.86
C SER A 8 4.69 2.37 -16.17
N ALA A 9 4.70 2.36 -14.83
CA ALA A 9 3.53 2.65 -14.02
C ALA A 9 3.24 4.16 -13.93
N THR A 10 4.29 4.99 -14.03
CA THR A 10 4.21 6.45 -13.97
C THR A 10 4.91 7.02 -15.18
N ILE A 11 4.15 7.55 -16.13
CA ILE A 11 4.69 8.26 -17.29
C ILE A 11 3.96 9.60 -17.42
N PHE A 12 4.69 10.68 -17.14
CA PHE A 12 4.22 12.03 -17.40
C PHE A 12 4.55 12.42 -18.86
N ALA A 13 3.86 13.42 -19.40
CA ALA A 13 3.98 13.78 -20.81
C ALA A 13 5.39 14.27 -21.19
N ASP A 14 6.05 14.98 -20.29
CA ASP A 14 7.46 15.40 -20.38
C ASP A 14 8.42 14.19 -20.40
N ILE A 15 8.23 13.23 -19.48
CA ILE A 15 9.03 11.99 -19.45
C ILE A 15 8.82 11.18 -20.74
N GLN A 16 7.59 11.12 -21.27
CA GLN A 16 7.31 10.43 -22.53
C GLN A 16 8.07 11.07 -23.71
N LYS A 17 8.13 12.40 -23.76
CA LYS A 17 8.89 13.13 -24.77
C LYS A 17 10.38 12.82 -24.67
N ASP A 18 10.92 12.85 -23.46
CA ASP A 18 12.33 12.55 -23.22
C ASP A 18 12.68 11.12 -23.62
N ILE A 19 11.87 10.14 -23.22
CA ILE A 19 12.05 8.72 -23.61
C ILE A 19 12.04 8.57 -25.13
N THR A 20 11.10 9.23 -25.80
CA THR A 20 10.98 9.17 -27.27
C THR A 20 12.21 9.74 -27.94
N GLN A 21 12.74 10.86 -27.43
CA GLN A 21 13.94 11.50 -27.94
C GLN A 21 15.21 10.69 -27.64
N PHE A 22 15.40 10.22 -26.40
CA PHE A 22 16.61 9.52 -25.98
C PHE A 22 16.73 8.14 -26.61
N LEU A 23 15.63 7.42 -26.76
CA LEU A 23 15.61 6.10 -27.38
C LEU A 23 15.43 6.16 -28.89
N LEU A 24 15.38 7.37 -29.47
CA LEU A 24 15.20 7.61 -30.90
C LEU A 24 13.99 6.84 -31.45
N LEU A 25 12.90 6.80 -30.69
CA LEU A 25 11.69 6.10 -31.09
C LEU A 25 11.05 6.85 -32.25
N ARG A 26 10.60 6.09 -33.25
CA ARG A 26 9.82 6.61 -34.36
C ARG A 26 8.43 6.94 -33.88
N THR A 27 8.07 8.21 -33.89
CA THR A 27 6.75 8.68 -33.45
C THR A 27 5.63 8.22 -34.37
N GLU A 28 5.93 8.01 -35.65
CA GLU A 28 5.01 7.55 -36.68
C GLU A 28 4.46 6.14 -36.41
N ASP A 29 5.24 5.29 -35.73
CA ASP A 29 4.90 3.90 -35.42
C ASP A 29 4.68 3.67 -33.90
N LEU A 30 4.54 4.75 -33.11
CA LEU A 30 4.46 4.65 -31.65
C LEU A 30 3.03 4.36 -31.18
N LEU A 31 2.80 3.15 -30.68
CA LEU A 31 1.58 2.79 -29.96
C LEU A 31 1.72 3.13 -28.47
N THR A 32 0.90 4.08 -27.98
CA THR A 32 0.81 4.39 -26.55
C THR A 32 -0.43 3.74 -25.95
N ILE A 33 -0.23 2.83 -24.99
CA ILE A 33 -1.32 2.23 -24.21
C ILE A 33 -1.28 2.82 -22.81
N HIS A 34 -2.28 3.63 -22.47
CA HIS A 34 -2.43 4.21 -21.14
C HIS A 34 -3.58 3.56 -20.40
N ARG A 35 -3.30 2.98 -19.24
CA ARG A 35 -4.32 2.43 -18.34
C ARG A 35 -4.62 3.43 -17.24
N SER A 36 -5.91 3.76 -17.08
CA SER A 36 -6.33 4.62 -15.97
C SER A 36 -5.94 4.00 -14.62
N THR A 37 -5.51 4.85 -13.69
CA THR A 37 -5.22 4.48 -12.30
C THR A 37 -6.49 4.37 -11.45
N ASN A 38 -7.66 4.67 -12.01
CA ASN A 38 -8.93 4.59 -11.29
C ASN A 38 -9.24 3.14 -10.88
N GLN A 39 -9.45 2.93 -9.59
CA GLN A 39 -9.82 1.63 -9.01
C GLN A 39 -11.16 1.79 -8.29
N PRO A 40 -12.30 1.54 -8.96
CA PRO A 40 -13.63 1.79 -8.39
C PRO A 40 -13.93 0.94 -7.15
N ASN A 41 -13.17 -0.14 -6.94
CA ASN A 41 -13.30 -1.03 -5.79
C ASN A 41 -12.45 -0.58 -4.58
N ILE A 42 -11.77 0.57 -4.67
CA ILE A 42 -10.98 1.14 -3.57
C ILE A 42 -11.65 2.42 -3.07
N TRP A 43 -12.05 2.42 -1.80
CA TRP A 43 -12.53 3.61 -1.11
C TRP A 43 -11.39 4.28 -0.35
N LEU A 44 -11.16 5.56 -0.65
CA LEU A 44 -10.16 6.37 0.05
C LEU A 44 -10.83 7.18 1.15
N SER A 45 -10.24 7.18 2.35
CA SER A 45 -10.69 8.00 3.47
C SER A 45 -9.50 8.61 4.19
N ILE A 46 -9.70 9.80 4.76
CA ILE A 46 -8.71 10.49 5.59
C ILE A 46 -9.26 10.50 7.01
N ARG A 47 -8.44 10.06 7.96
CA ARG A 47 -8.77 10.08 9.39
C ARG A 47 -7.71 10.88 10.14
N GLN A 48 -8.16 11.79 10.99
CA GLN A 48 -7.26 12.53 11.87
C GLN A 48 -6.70 11.60 12.95
N ILE A 49 -5.39 11.66 13.17
CA ILE A 49 -4.71 10.99 14.28
C ILE A 49 -5.13 11.66 15.59
N LYS A 50 -5.63 10.88 16.55
CA LYS A 50 -6.16 11.38 17.83
C LYS A 50 -5.19 11.18 18.99
N TYR A 51 -4.36 10.14 18.92
CA TYR A 51 -3.40 9.81 19.97
C TYR A 51 -1.96 10.03 19.49
N PRO A 52 -0.98 10.21 20.41
CA PRO A 52 0.42 10.27 20.01
C PRO A 52 0.81 9.02 19.21
N LEU A 53 1.55 9.21 18.12
CA LEU A 53 1.86 8.15 17.14
C LEU A 53 2.53 6.92 17.76
N ASN A 54 3.39 7.13 18.76
CA ASN A 54 4.10 6.06 19.47
C ASN A 54 3.19 5.18 20.36
N THR A 55 1.92 5.56 20.54
CA THR A 55 0.96 4.77 21.33
C THR A 55 0.19 3.76 20.49
N PHE A 56 0.16 3.93 19.16
CA PHE A 56 -0.56 3.08 18.20
C PHE A 56 -2.07 2.88 18.47
N LYS A 57 -2.66 3.64 19.40
CA LYS A 57 -4.06 3.50 19.83
C LYS A 57 -5.07 3.71 18.71
N ASP A 58 -4.74 4.59 17.76
CA ASP A 58 -5.58 4.82 16.58
C ASP A 58 -5.67 3.59 15.65
N LEU A 59 -4.86 2.54 15.85
CA LEU A 59 -4.87 1.31 15.04
C LEU A 59 -5.74 0.19 15.66
N VAL A 60 -6.27 0.37 16.87
CA VAL A 60 -7.02 -0.70 17.57
C VAL A 60 -8.26 -1.16 16.79
N PHE A 61 -8.88 -0.28 16.00
CA PHE A 61 -10.05 -0.62 15.18
C PHE A 61 -9.80 -1.75 14.15
N LEU A 62 -8.53 -2.07 13.86
CA LEU A 62 -8.16 -3.16 12.96
C LEU A 62 -8.44 -4.55 13.56
N ILE A 63 -8.58 -4.63 14.88
CA ILE A 63 -8.93 -5.86 15.60
C ILE A 63 -10.31 -5.63 16.19
N PRO A 64 -11.33 -6.43 15.81
CA PRO A 64 -12.67 -6.32 16.40
C PRO A 64 -12.60 -6.50 17.92
N ASP A 65 -13.34 -5.65 18.64
CA ASP A 65 -13.41 -5.75 20.10
C ASP A 65 -13.93 -7.12 20.53
N GLY A 66 -13.18 -7.79 21.39
CA GLY A 66 -13.55 -9.09 21.93
C GLY A 66 -13.44 -10.26 20.95
N TRP A 67 -12.70 -10.11 19.83
CA TRP A 67 -12.41 -11.20 18.89
C TRP A 67 -11.76 -12.41 19.60
N LYS A 68 -12.25 -13.62 19.29
CA LYS A 68 -11.82 -14.89 19.90
C LYS A 68 -11.48 -15.95 18.86
N PRO A 69 -10.67 -16.96 19.22
CA PRO A 69 -10.48 -18.13 18.39
C PRO A 69 -11.83 -18.80 18.05
N GLY A 70 -12.14 -18.94 16.77
CA GLY A 70 -13.42 -19.45 16.28
C GLY A 70 -14.33 -18.38 15.67
N ASP A 71 -14.08 -17.10 15.94
CA ASP A 71 -14.74 -16.00 15.24
C ASP A 71 -14.28 -15.94 13.78
N SER A 72 -15.06 -15.24 12.94
CA SER A 72 -14.65 -14.95 11.57
C SER A 72 -13.27 -14.27 11.56
N PRO A 73 -12.36 -14.66 10.65
CA PRO A 73 -11.06 -14.00 10.53
C PRO A 73 -11.23 -12.50 10.33
N THR A 74 -10.32 -11.73 10.92
CA THR A 74 -10.23 -10.30 10.61
C THR A 74 -9.95 -10.12 9.11
N GLU A 75 -10.45 -9.02 8.53
CA GLU A 75 -10.11 -8.69 7.16
C GLU A 75 -8.60 -8.52 7.03
N LYS A 76 -8.01 -9.03 5.93
CA LYS A 76 -6.58 -8.87 5.69
C LYS A 76 -6.28 -7.39 5.47
N PHE A 77 -5.34 -6.86 6.23
CA PHE A 77 -4.92 -5.47 6.12
C PHE A 77 -3.40 -5.34 6.00
N LEU A 78 -2.95 -4.18 5.52
CA LEU A 78 -1.55 -3.79 5.42
C LEU A 78 -1.39 -2.37 5.96
N ILE A 79 -0.41 -2.16 6.83
CA ILE A 79 -0.07 -0.86 7.40
C ILE A 79 1.34 -0.50 6.96
N PHE A 80 1.51 0.69 6.40
CA PHE A 80 2.81 1.22 6.01
C PHE A 80 3.33 2.15 7.11
N PHE A 81 4.59 1.93 7.50
CA PHE A 81 5.35 2.82 8.40
C PHE A 81 6.59 3.31 7.69
N ASN A 82 7.07 4.50 8.07
CA ASN A 82 8.29 5.08 7.51
C ASN A 82 9.57 4.48 8.12
N ASN A 83 9.45 3.77 9.24
CA ASN A 83 10.58 3.20 9.98
C ASN A 83 10.29 1.75 10.40
N ILE A 84 11.31 0.89 10.26
CA ILE A 84 11.23 -0.53 10.64
C ILE A 84 10.92 -0.67 12.14
N GLN A 85 11.53 0.15 13.00
CA GLN A 85 11.31 0.05 14.45
C GLN A 85 9.89 0.43 14.86
N GLU A 86 9.26 1.36 14.14
CA GLU A 86 7.84 1.69 14.34
C GLU A 86 6.94 0.54 13.91
N ALA A 87 7.23 -0.09 12.76
CA ALA A 87 6.48 -1.26 12.29
C ALA A 87 6.56 -2.42 13.29
N ILE A 88 7.76 -2.70 13.84
CA ILE A 88 7.96 -3.71 14.89
C ILE A 88 7.15 -3.35 16.15
N SER A 89 7.23 -2.10 16.60
CA SER A 89 6.53 -1.63 17.80
C SER A 89 5.01 -1.70 17.65
N ALA A 90 4.48 -1.28 16.50
CA ALA A 90 3.06 -1.38 16.18
C ALA A 90 2.60 -2.84 16.10
N THR A 91 3.43 -3.73 15.54
CA THR A 91 3.14 -5.18 15.49
C THR A 91 3.03 -5.76 16.90
N LYS A 92 3.97 -5.43 17.79
CA LYS A 92 3.93 -5.84 19.20
C LYS A 92 2.69 -5.30 19.91
N PHE A 93 2.36 -4.02 19.69
CA PHE A 93 1.16 -3.40 20.25
C PHE A 93 -0.13 -4.10 19.80
N LEU A 94 -0.32 -4.32 18.49
CA LEU A 94 -1.50 -4.98 17.95
C LEU A 94 -1.61 -6.44 18.41
N ARG A 95 -0.49 -7.16 18.51
CA ARG A 95 -0.49 -8.53 19.03
C ARG A 95 -0.91 -8.61 20.49
N ASN A 96 -0.48 -7.67 21.33
CA ASN A 96 -0.91 -7.62 22.73
C ASN A 96 -2.42 -7.36 22.89
N HIS A 97 -3.09 -6.90 21.83
CA HIS A 97 -4.54 -6.72 21.78
C HIS A 97 -5.29 -7.99 21.32
N LEU A 98 -4.58 -9.05 20.93
CA LEU A 98 -5.17 -10.36 20.62
C LEU A 98 -5.37 -11.19 21.90
N PRO A 99 -6.24 -12.21 21.88
CA PRO A 99 -6.37 -13.18 22.96
C PRO A 99 -5.01 -13.80 23.35
N PRO A 100 -4.78 -14.09 24.65
CA PRO A 100 -3.49 -14.57 25.16
C PRO A 100 -2.91 -15.76 24.39
N ASP A 101 -3.77 -16.69 23.95
CA ASP A 101 -3.38 -17.91 23.23
C ASP A 101 -2.72 -17.64 21.87
N LEU A 102 -2.84 -16.42 21.34
CA LEU A 102 -2.34 -16.00 20.02
C LEU A 102 -1.21 -14.97 20.11
N GLN A 103 -0.79 -14.59 21.32
CA GLN A 103 0.31 -13.67 21.55
C GLN A 103 1.66 -14.40 21.41
N ILE A 104 2.11 -14.63 20.18
CA ILE A 104 3.42 -15.25 19.92
C ILE A 104 4.54 -14.19 19.99
N ASN A 105 5.62 -14.48 20.71
CA ASN A 105 6.80 -13.61 20.83
C ASN A 105 7.51 -13.44 19.48
N ILE A 106 7.80 -12.19 19.08
CA ILE A 106 8.65 -11.80 17.94
C ILE A 106 9.86 -11.02 18.44
#